data_AF-A0A167N6C3-F1
#
_entry.id   AF-A0A167N6C3-F1
#
_cell.length_a   1.000
_cell.length_b   1.000
_cell.length_c   1.000
_cell.angle_alpha   90.00
_cell.angle_beta   90.00
_cell.angle_gamma   90.00
#
_symmetry.space_group_name_H-M   'P 1'
#
loop_
_entity.id
_entity.type
_entity.pdbx_description
1 polymer ?
#
loop_
_entity_poly.entity_id
_entity_poly.type
_entity_poly.pdbx_seq_one_letter_code
_entity_poly.pdbx_strand_id
1 'polypeptide(L)'
;MCNNNPTRVASANFDLLKQALSKFLAQLVKVFLFEPLDGQVVDAPPEPLWVLICSQRDDYMAIVNQIIVQQPADIQSRLLFAFQTLDQATPTQLAYSLPPSRNAPKFREALLSFLMDVRAVLRVK
;
A
#
# COMPACT_ATOMS: atom_id res chain seq x y z
N MET A 1 44.75 -1.15 -2.63
CA MET A 1 43.94 -0.30 -3.54
C MET A 1 42.53 -0.85 -3.55
N CYS A 2 41.59 -0.20 -2.85
CA CYS A 2 40.20 -0.63 -2.82
C CYS A 2 39.50 -0.13 -4.09
N ASN A 3 39.20 -1.05 -5.03
CA ASN A 3 38.41 -0.76 -6.22
C ASN A 3 36.95 -0.48 -5.82
N ASN A 4 36.65 0.77 -5.45
CA ASN A 4 35.28 1.24 -5.27
C ASN A 4 34.69 1.56 -6.64
N ASN A 5 34.06 0.56 -7.26
CA ASN A 5 33.30 0.76 -8.48
C ASN A 5 31.96 1.43 -8.13
N PRO A 6 31.74 2.71 -8.47
CA PRO A 6 30.60 3.51 -7.98
C PRO A 6 29.24 2.91 -8.37
N THR A 7 29.18 2.22 -9.51
CA THR A 7 27.98 1.56 -10.04
C THR A 7 27.47 0.43 -9.14
N ARG A 8 28.38 -0.29 -8.47
CA ARG A 8 28.04 -1.41 -7.58
C ARG A 8 27.60 -0.96 -6.18
N VAL A 9 28.08 0.20 -5.74
CA VAL A 9 27.62 0.83 -4.49
C VAL A 9 26.22 1.42 -4.68
N ALA A 10 25.97 2.05 -5.83
CA ALA A 10 24.64 2.57 -6.18
C ALA A 10 23.57 1.47 -6.27
N SER A 11 23.89 0.31 -6.86
CA SER A 11 22.96 -0.82 -6.94
C SER A 11 22.63 -1.40 -5.55
N ALA A 12 23.64 -1.57 -4.69
CA ALA A 12 23.44 -2.06 -3.32
C ALA A 12 22.58 -1.09 -2.48
N ASN A 13 22.79 0.22 -2.63
CA ASN A 13 21.97 1.23 -1.95
C ASN A 13 20.52 1.23 -2.45
N PHE A 14 20.31 1.01 -3.74
CA PHE A 14 18.97 0.88 -4.31
C PHE A 14 18.24 -0.36 -3.78
N ASP A 15 18.93 -1.50 -3.70
CA ASP A 15 18.36 -2.73 -3.13
C ASP A 15 17.99 -2.57 -1.65
N LEU A 16 18.85 -1.90 -0.86
CA LEU A 16 18.58 -1.57 0.54
C LEU A 16 17.34 -0.66 0.67
N LEU A 17 17.23 0.37 -0.17
CA LEU A 17 16.07 1.26 -0.18
C LEU A 17 14.79 0.50 -0.54
N LYS A 18 14.84 -0.36 -1.56
CA LYS A 18 13.69 -1.20 -1.95
C LYS A 18 13.22 -2.07 -0.79
N GLN A 19 14.15 -2.74 -0.09
CA GLN A 19 13.83 -3.56 1.07
C GLN A 19 13.26 -2.73 2.23
N ALA A 20 13.78 -1.54 2.47
CA ALA A 20 13.27 -0.64 3.51
C ALA A 20 11.83 -0.18 3.20
N LEU A 21 11.55 0.21 1.95
CA LEU A 21 10.22 0.62 1.49
C LEU A 21 9.21 -0.54 1.56
N SER A 22 9.62 -1.75 1.20
CA SER A 22 8.81 -2.97 1.34
C SER A 22 8.39 -3.24 2.80
N LYS A 23 9.36 -3.16 3.73
CA LYS A 23 9.08 -3.28 5.17
C LYS A 23 8.19 -2.16 5.69
N PHE A 24 8.42 -0.92 5.24
CA PHE A 24 7.61 0.23 5.62
C PHE A 24 6.16 0.06 5.14
N LEU A 25 5.97 -0.38 3.88
CA LEU A 25 4.66 -0.70 3.33
C LEU A 25 3.95 -1.78 4.15
N ALA A 26 4.64 -2.87 4.50
CA ALA A 26 4.05 -3.93 5.31
C ALA A 26 3.57 -3.43 6.69
N GLN A 27 4.34 -2.55 7.35
CA GLN A 27 3.92 -1.95 8.61
C GLN A 27 2.74 -0.99 8.43
N LEU A 28 2.78 -0.17 7.38
CA LEU A 28 1.72 0.78 7.09
C LEU A 28 0.38 0.08 6.80
N VAL A 29 0.39 -1.01 6.03
CA VAL A 29 -0.81 -1.84 5.81
C VAL A 29 -1.34 -2.40 7.14
N LYS A 30 -0.47 -2.88 8.03
CA LYS A 30 -0.90 -3.35 9.35
C LYS A 30 -1.55 -2.25 10.18
N VAL A 31 -0.97 -1.06 10.20
CA VAL A 31 -1.54 0.10 10.90
C VAL A 31 -2.93 0.42 10.36
N PHE A 32 -3.08 0.51 9.04
CA PHE A 32 -4.37 0.79 8.41
C PHE A 32 -5.44 -0.23 8.76
N LEU A 33 -5.10 -1.51 8.82
CA LEU A 33 -6.07 -2.58 9.02
C LEU A 33 -6.35 -2.85 10.51
N PHE A 34 -5.32 -2.91 11.34
CA PHE A 34 -5.41 -3.49 12.69
C PHE A 34 -5.24 -2.48 13.83
N GLU A 35 -4.56 -1.35 13.62
CA GLU A 35 -4.35 -0.36 14.68
C GLU A 35 -5.45 0.70 14.76
N PRO A 36 -5.77 1.27 15.93
CA PRO A 36 -6.63 2.46 16.02
C PRO A 36 -6.11 3.55 15.06
N LEU A 37 -7.00 4.11 14.25
CA LEU A 37 -6.64 5.23 13.38
C LEU A 37 -7.26 6.47 14.00
N ASP A 38 -6.45 7.49 14.23
CA ASP A 38 -6.93 8.82 14.60
C ASP A 38 -7.26 9.64 13.34
N GLY A 39 -7.81 10.83 13.55
CA GLY A 39 -8.12 11.75 12.45
C GLY A 39 -6.89 12.14 11.63
N GLN A 40 -5.70 12.18 12.22
CA GLN A 40 -4.48 12.59 11.49
C GLN A 40 -4.10 11.59 10.41
N VAL A 41 -4.27 10.28 10.68
CA VAL A 41 -3.99 9.24 9.67
C VAL A 41 -5.03 9.24 8.55
N VAL A 42 -6.29 9.54 8.86
CA VAL A 42 -7.40 9.58 7.88
C VAL A 42 -7.39 10.85 7.03
N ASP A 43 -6.93 11.95 7.61
CA ASP A 43 -6.83 13.26 6.97
C ASP A 43 -5.51 13.48 6.22
N ALA A 44 -4.54 12.58 6.40
CA ALA A 44 -3.29 12.61 5.67
C ALA A 44 -3.53 12.56 4.14
N PRO A 45 -2.75 13.30 3.35
CA PRO A 45 -2.79 13.22 1.90
C PRO A 45 -2.53 11.76 1.45
N PRO A 46 -3.32 11.20 0.53
CA PRO A 46 -3.20 9.80 0.16
C PRO A 46 -2.06 9.54 -0.85
N GLU A 47 -1.47 10.58 -1.43
CA GLU A 47 -0.43 10.49 -2.46
C GLU A 47 0.82 9.73 -2.01
N PRO A 48 1.40 9.93 -0.80
CA PRO A 48 2.55 9.16 -0.36
C PRO A 48 2.27 7.65 -0.27
N LEU A 49 1.08 7.28 0.20
CA LEU A 49 0.65 5.87 0.24
C LEU A 49 0.49 5.31 -1.17
N TRP A 50 -0.17 6.05 -2.05
CA TRP A 50 -0.32 5.66 -3.45
C TRP A 50 1.05 5.47 -4.13
N VAL A 51 1.97 6.45 -4.02
CA VAL A 51 3.32 6.37 -4.58
C VAL A 51 4.06 5.14 -4.03
N LEU A 52 3.94 4.87 -2.73
CA LEU A 52 4.55 3.71 -2.10
C LEU A 52 3.99 2.39 -2.67
N ILE A 53 2.67 2.25 -2.77
CA ILE A 53 1.99 1.09 -3.37
C ILE A 53 2.46 0.90 -4.83
N CYS A 54 2.54 1.97 -5.62
CA CYS A 54 3.04 1.88 -7.00
C CYS A 54 4.51 1.44 -7.07
N SER A 55 5.36 1.98 -6.19
CA SER A 55 6.79 1.66 -6.17
C SER A 55 7.10 0.24 -5.70
N GLN A 56 6.20 -0.37 -4.93
CA GLN A 56 6.34 -1.71 -4.33
C GLN A 56 5.13 -2.60 -4.65
N ARG A 57 4.62 -2.56 -5.89
CA ARG A 57 3.34 -3.19 -6.26
C ARG A 57 3.31 -4.70 -6.01
N ASP A 58 4.38 -5.41 -6.35
CA ASP A 58 4.44 -6.87 -6.16
C ASP A 58 4.43 -7.23 -4.67
N ASP A 59 5.20 -6.49 -3.86
CA ASP A 59 5.24 -6.67 -2.41
C ASP A 59 3.88 -6.33 -1.78
N TYR A 60 3.22 -5.26 -2.24
CA TYR A 60 1.87 -4.90 -1.82
C TYR A 60 0.90 -6.06 -2.06
N MET A 61 0.87 -6.62 -3.27
CA MET A 61 0.01 -7.75 -3.62
C MET A 61 0.31 -8.99 -2.77
N ALA A 62 1.58 -9.28 -2.52
CA ALA A 62 1.98 -10.40 -1.66
C ALA A 62 1.50 -10.23 -0.21
N ILE A 63 1.67 -9.03 0.37
CA ILE A 63 1.20 -8.68 1.71
C ILE A 63 -0.33 -8.83 1.80
N VAL A 64 -1.06 -8.30 0.82
CA VAL A 64 -2.52 -8.37 0.75
C VAL A 64 -3.00 -9.81 0.67
N ASN A 65 -2.44 -10.62 -0.23
CA ASN A 65 -2.80 -12.02 -0.38
C ASN A 65 -2.53 -12.81 0.90
N GLN A 66 -1.41 -12.54 1.57
CA GLN A 66 -1.11 -13.17 2.86
C GLN A 66 -2.15 -12.83 3.92
N ILE A 67 -2.59 -11.56 4.00
CA ILE A 67 -3.64 -11.13 4.93
C ILE A 67 -4.95 -11.87 4.65
N ILE A 68 -5.37 -11.93 3.38
CA ILE A 68 -6.61 -12.60 2.96
C ILE A 68 -6.58 -14.09 3.32
N VAL A 69 -5.51 -14.81 2.96
CA VAL A 69 -5.42 -16.26 3.19
C VAL A 69 -5.43 -16.62 4.67
N GLN A 70 -4.97 -15.72 5.55
CA GLN A 70 -5.00 -15.90 7.00
C GLN A 70 -6.39 -15.69 7.61
N GLN A 71 -7.37 -15.21 6.84
CA GLN A 71 -8.72 -14.96 7.34
C GLN A 71 -9.66 -16.16 7.15
N PRO A 72 -10.74 -16.27 7.95
CA PRO A 72 -11.85 -17.19 7.72
C PRO A 72 -12.45 -17.10 6.30
N ALA A 73 -12.86 -18.24 5.75
CA ALA A 73 -13.30 -18.36 4.35
C ALA A 73 -14.54 -17.50 4.02
N ASP A 74 -15.41 -17.27 5.00
CA ASP A 74 -16.61 -16.45 4.90
C ASP A 74 -16.30 -14.95 4.70
N ILE A 75 -15.14 -14.48 5.16
CA ILE A 75 -14.72 -13.08 4.99
C ILE A 75 -13.72 -12.86 3.84
N GLN A 76 -13.04 -13.92 3.37
CA GLN A 76 -12.04 -13.84 2.29
C GLN A 76 -12.60 -13.18 1.02
N SER A 77 -13.80 -13.56 0.58
CA SER A 77 -14.44 -13.00 -0.63
C SER A 77 -14.67 -11.50 -0.52
N ARG A 78 -15.07 -11.02 0.66
CA ARG A 78 -15.30 -9.59 0.91
C ARG A 78 -14.00 -8.81 0.92
N LEU A 79 -12.94 -9.38 1.50
CA LEU A 79 -11.61 -8.77 1.48
C LEU A 79 -11.06 -8.68 0.06
N LEU A 80 -11.16 -9.78 -0.71
CA LEU A 80 -10.73 -9.81 -2.10
C LEU A 80 -11.42 -8.71 -2.93
N PHE A 81 -12.74 -8.57 -2.78
CA PHE A 81 -13.51 -7.51 -3.45
C PHE A 81 -13.05 -6.10 -3.06
N ALA A 82 -12.83 -5.85 -1.77
CA ALA A 82 -12.38 -4.54 -1.29
C ALA A 82 -10.98 -4.20 -1.81
N PHE A 83 -10.05 -5.16 -1.80
CA PHE A 83 -8.70 -4.97 -2.35
C PHE A 83 -8.71 -4.77 -3.86
N GLN A 84 -9.54 -5.50 -4.61
CA GLN A 84 -9.71 -5.29 -6.05
C GLN A 84 -10.25 -3.89 -6.36
N THR A 85 -11.21 -3.41 -5.56
CA THR A 85 -11.78 -2.06 -5.71
C THR A 85 -10.72 -0.99 -5.46
N LEU A 86 -9.90 -1.14 -4.42
CA LEU A 86 -8.80 -0.24 -4.13
C LEU A 86 -7.72 -0.27 -5.24
N ASP A 87 -7.39 -1.45 -5.76
CA ASP A 87 -6.41 -1.59 -6.84
C ASP A 87 -6.89 -0.92 -8.15
N GLN A 88 -8.16 -1.06 -8.50
CA GLN A 88 -8.76 -0.37 -9.66
C GLN A 88 -8.76 1.17 -9.51
N ALA A 89 -8.84 1.65 -8.27
CA ALA A 89 -8.74 3.07 -7.97
C ALA A 89 -7.29 3.56 -7.87
N THR A 90 -6.30 2.65 -7.80
CA THR A 90 -4.88 2.96 -7.72
C THR A 90 -4.34 3.15 -9.14
N PRO A 91 -3.89 4.35 -9.51
CA PRO A 91 -3.32 4.55 -10.84
C PRO A 91 -2.06 3.71 -11.05
N THR A 92 -2.04 2.91 -12.11
CA THR A 92 -0.98 1.94 -12.42
C THR A 92 0.27 2.58 -13.02
N GLN A 93 0.19 3.84 -13.44
CA GLN A 93 1.31 4.62 -13.92
C GLN A 93 1.43 5.88 -13.06
N LEU A 94 2.62 6.10 -12.50
CA LEU A 94 3.08 7.43 -12.08
C LEU A 94 3.21 8.25 -13.37
N ALA A 95 2.07 8.65 -13.95
CA ALA A 95 2.06 9.43 -15.17
C ALA A 95 2.75 10.76 -14.84
N TYR A 96 4.00 10.91 -15.27
CA TYR A 96 4.78 12.14 -15.19
C TYR A 96 4.06 13.36 -15.82
N SER A 97 2.92 13.13 -16.49
CA SER A 97 2.13 14.09 -17.24
C SER A 97 0.76 14.44 -16.64
N LEU A 98 0.27 13.76 -15.59
CA LEU A 98 -1.00 14.10 -14.94
C LEU A 98 -0.71 14.66 -13.54
N PRO A 99 -1.17 15.88 -13.22
CA PRO A 99 -0.97 16.42 -11.89
C PRO A 99 -1.63 15.47 -10.86
N PRO A 100 -0.94 15.16 -9.74
CA PRO A 100 -1.45 14.29 -8.67
C PRO A 100 -2.89 14.63 -8.23
N SER A 101 -3.28 15.89 -8.38
CA SER A 101 -4.57 16.46 -8.00
C SER A 101 -5.81 15.83 -8.66
N ARG A 102 -5.68 15.18 -9.83
CA ARG A 102 -6.86 14.61 -10.52
C ARG A 102 -7.27 13.22 -10.02
N ASN A 103 -6.31 12.41 -9.60
CA ASN A 103 -6.55 11.03 -9.17
C ASN A 103 -6.57 10.88 -7.65
N ALA A 104 -5.95 11.82 -6.92
CA ALA A 104 -5.92 11.80 -5.46
C ALA A 104 -7.32 11.75 -4.81
N PRO A 105 -8.36 12.50 -5.27
CA PRO A 105 -9.69 12.39 -4.68
C PRO A 105 -10.31 11.00 -4.85
N LYS A 106 -10.20 10.42 -6.05
CA LYS A 106 -10.77 9.09 -6.36
C LYS A 106 -10.07 7.99 -5.55
N PHE A 107 -8.74 8.05 -5.46
CA PHE A 107 -7.99 7.10 -4.64
C PHE A 107 -8.30 7.29 -3.15
N ARG A 108 -8.48 8.54 -2.68
CA ARG A 108 -8.88 8.82 -1.29
C ARG A 108 -10.24 8.21 -0.97
N GLU A 109 -11.24 8.43 -1.81
CA GLU A 109 -12.58 7.87 -1.63
C GLU A 109 -12.56 6.34 -1.58
N ALA A 110 -11.83 5.72 -2.50
CA ALA A 110 -11.65 4.26 -2.51
C ALA A 110 -10.92 3.76 -1.26
N LEU A 111 -9.87 4.46 -0.80
CA LEU A 111 -9.15 4.13 0.42
C LEU A 111 -10.06 4.24 1.65
N LEU A 112 -10.87 5.29 1.76
CA LEU A 112 -11.80 5.47 2.88
C LEU A 112 -12.88 4.37 2.88
N SER A 113 -13.47 4.07 1.72
CA SER A 113 -14.43 2.96 1.58
C SER A 113 -13.79 1.64 1.96
N PHE A 114 -12.58 1.38 1.47
CA PHE A 114 -11.80 0.19 1.81
C PHE A 114 -11.56 0.09 3.32
N LEU A 115 -11.13 1.17 3.98
CA LEU A 115 -10.89 1.17 5.42
C LEU A 115 -12.17 0.92 6.22
N MET A 116 -13.31 1.46 5.79
CA MET A 116 -14.61 1.20 6.44
C MET A 116 -15.03 -0.26 6.28
N ASP A 117 -14.95 -0.81 5.06
CA ASP A 117 -15.38 -2.17 4.76
C ASP A 117 -14.49 -3.24 5.37
N VAL A 118 -13.18 -3.06 5.26
CA VAL A 118 -12.20 -4.07 5.65
C VAL A 118 -11.94 -4.05 7.16
N ARG A 119 -11.82 -2.86 7.79
CA ARG A 119 -11.55 -2.81 9.23
C ARG A 119 -12.73 -3.32 10.05
N ALA A 120 -13.97 -3.06 9.61
CA ALA A 120 -15.14 -3.62 10.26
C ALA A 120 -15.06 -5.16 10.26
N VAL A 121 -14.73 -5.75 9.12
CA VAL A 121 -14.64 -7.21 8.96
C VAL A 121 -13.49 -7.81 9.75
N LEU A 122 -12.30 -7.21 9.70
CA LEU A 122 -11.10 -7.73 10.37
C LEU A 122 -11.10 -7.54 11.89
N ARG A 123 -11.96 -6.67 12.44
CA ARG A 123 -12.02 -6.37 13.88
C ARG A 123 -13.23 -6.95 14.59
N VAL A 124 -14.18 -7.52 13.86
CA VAL A 124 -15.25 -8.31 14.47
C VAL A 124 -14.61 -9.58 15.02
N LYS A 125 -14.43 -9.60 16.34
CA LYS A 125 -14.14 -10.80 17.14
C LYS A 125 -15.43 -11.33 17.72
#